data_AF-A0A4X2M6H1-F1
#
_entry.id   AF-A0A4X2M6H1-F1
#
_cell.length_a   1.000
_cell.length_b   1.000
_cell.length_c   1.000
_cell.angle_alpha   90.00
_cell.angle_beta   90.00
_cell.angle_gamma   90.00
#
_symmetry.space_group_name_H-M   'P 1'
#
loop_
_entity.id
_entity.type
_entity.pdbx_description
1 polymer ?
#
loop_
_entity_poly.entity_id
_entity_poly.type
_entity_poly.pdbx_seq_one_letter_code
_entity_poly.pdbx_strand_id
1 'polypeptide(L)'
;MRTKGGYLKCFCSTSKGPNSLGSFLSHLRKKPIDRHRRLIWSYLAFFTSPFVVFSWNVVFYIAFLLLFAYVLLMDFHSVPHTPELILYALVFVLFCDEVRQWYMNGLKYFTDLWNVMDTLGLFYFIAGIVFRLHSSNKSSLYSGRVIFCLDYIIFTLRLIHIFTVSRNLGPKIIMLQRMLIDVFFFLFLFAVWMVAFGVARQGILRQNEHRWEWIFRSVIYEPYLAMFGQVPSDVDGTTYDLSHCTFTGNESKPLCVELDEHQLPRFPEWITIPLVCIYMLSTNILLVNLLVAMFGYTVGTVQENNDQVWKFQRYFLVQEYCSRLNIPFPFVVFAYFYMVVKKCFKCCCKEKHTKPSACCVTNEDNETLSWEAVMKENYLVKSNAKANDNSEEMRHRFRQLDTKVLCSLWGRLGVGQALGSIVLITSSQAAVTSPGTKNVPLYICSGKGPQSSSNSPTSFYRGEN
;
A
#
# COMPACT_ATOMS: atom_id res chain seq x y z
N MET A 1 19.89 -38.82 -50.00
CA MET A 1 20.88 -38.26 -50.94
C MET A 1 21.97 -37.55 -50.15
N ARG A 2 23.24 -37.95 -50.38
CA ARG A 2 24.55 -37.25 -50.27
C ARG A 2 24.63 -35.91 -49.49
N THR A 3 25.66 -35.53 -48.72
CA THR A 3 26.95 -36.08 -48.20
C THR A 3 27.66 -34.95 -47.42
N LYS A 4 28.40 -35.31 -46.34
CA LYS A 4 29.73 -34.83 -45.88
C LYS A 4 30.06 -33.35 -45.57
N GLY A 5 30.81 -33.19 -44.46
CA GLY A 5 31.89 -32.20 -44.22
C GLY A 5 31.69 -31.39 -42.93
N GLY A 6 32.53 -31.37 -41.88
CA GLY A 6 33.94 -31.72 -41.72
C GLY A 6 34.83 -30.46 -41.68
N TYR A 7 35.15 -29.98 -40.46
CA TYR A 7 36.24 -29.08 -39.99
C TYR A 7 36.72 -27.88 -40.84
N LEU A 8 36.95 -26.71 -40.21
CA LEU A 8 38.27 -26.04 -40.21
C LEU A 8 38.36 -24.83 -39.26
N LYS A 9 39.41 -24.83 -38.41
CA LYS A 9 40.03 -23.64 -37.82
C LYS A 9 40.68 -22.81 -38.93
N CYS A 10 40.55 -21.50 -38.89
CA CYS A 10 41.50 -20.58 -39.53
C CYS A 10 41.90 -19.47 -38.56
N PHE A 11 43.13 -19.59 -38.08
CA PHE A 11 43.98 -18.46 -37.69
C PHE A 11 44.39 -17.74 -38.99
N CYS A 12 44.34 -16.41 -39.03
CA CYS A 12 45.20 -15.65 -39.92
C CYS A 12 45.77 -14.44 -39.19
N SER A 13 47.08 -14.51 -38.99
CA SER A 13 47.98 -13.44 -38.57
C SER A 13 48.23 -12.51 -39.75
N THR A 14 48.30 -11.20 -39.50
CA THR A 14 49.14 -10.30 -40.31
C THR A 14 49.98 -9.44 -39.37
N SER A 15 51.25 -9.83 -39.31
CA SER A 15 52.37 -9.05 -38.79
C SER A 15 52.56 -7.76 -39.61
N LYS A 16 52.64 -6.61 -38.94
CA LYS A 16 53.52 -5.50 -39.32
C LYS A 16 54.18 -4.97 -38.06
N GLY A 17 55.51 -5.06 -38.06
CA GLY A 17 56.41 -4.62 -37.00
C GLY A 17 56.49 -3.09 -36.84
N PRO A 18 57.34 -2.65 -35.91
CA PRO A 18 57.18 -1.47 -35.08
C PRO A 18 57.67 -0.23 -35.82
N ASN A 19 56.98 0.90 -35.67
CA ASN A 19 57.59 2.23 -35.76
C ASN A 19 56.61 3.31 -35.31
N SER A 20 57.19 4.33 -34.68
CA SER A 20 56.60 5.62 -34.36
C SER A 20 55.81 5.68 -33.05
N LEU A 21 56.60 5.92 -32.01
CA LEU A 21 56.44 6.73 -30.79
C LEU A 21 55.39 7.90 -30.79
N GLY A 22 54.58 8.09 -31.85
CA GLY A 22 53.58 9.16 -31.96
C GLY A 22 52.19 8.84 -31.40
N SER A 23 51.87 7.57 -31.13
CA SER A 23 50.53 7.18 -30.64
C SER A 23 50.37 7.23 -29.11
N PHE A 24 51.46 7.41 -28.35
CA PHE A 24 51.38 7.46 -26.88
C PHE A 24 51.21 8.90 -26.35
N LEU A 25 51.58 9.91 -27.14
CA LEU A 25 51.44 11.33 -26.78
C LEU A 25 50.05 11.93 -27.08
N SER A 26 49.19 11.23 -27.81
CA SER A 26 47.80 11.67 -28.06
C SER A 26 46.84 11.35 -26.89
N HIS A 27 47.27 10.54 -25.90
CA HIS A 27 46.44 10.19 -24.75
C HIS A 27 46.55 11.15 -23.55
N LEU A 28 47.47 12.13 -23.60
CA LEU A 28 47.71 13.11 -22.53
C LEU A 28 47.17 14.52 -22.83
N ARG A 29 46.21 14.65 -23.74
CA ARG A 29 45.49 15.91 -23.96
C ARG A 29 43.97 15.75 -23.87
N LYS A 30 43.49 15.08 -22.81
CA LYS A 30 42.10 15.27 -22.35
C LYS A 30 42.00 16.68 -21.78
N LYS A 31 41.30 17.56 -22.49
CA LYS A 31 40.94 18.92 -22.05
C LYS A 31 40.42 18.89 -20.60
N PRO A 32 40.81 19.85 -19.73
CA PRO A 32 40.34 19.90 -18.34
C PRO A 32 38.83 20.19 -18.19
N ILE A 33 38.13 20.51 -19.29
CA ILE A 33 36.69 20.79 -19.37
C ILE A 33 35.79 19.58 -19.09
N ASP A 34 36.28 18.34 -19.21
CA ASP A 34 35.46 17.15 -19.00
C ASP A 34 35.20 16.81 -17.53
N ARG A 35 36.05 17.25 -16.59
CA ARG A 35 35.88 16.91 -15.17
C ARG A 35 34.71 17.67 -14.54
N HIS A 36 34.58 18.96 -14.83
CA HIS A 36 33.48 19.78 -14.34
C HIS A 36 32.14 19.37 -14.98
N ARG A 37 32.14 19.02 -16.26
CA ARG A 37 30.95 18.52 -16.96
C ARG A 37 30.51 17.15 -16.43
N ARG A 38 31.44 16.26 -16.10
CA ARG A 38 31.14 14.98 -15.43
C ARG A 38 30.63 15.16 -14.00
N LEU A 39 31.19 16.10 -13.23
CA LEU A 39 30.69 16.44 -11.89
C LEU A 39 29.27 17.01 -11.95
N ILE A 40 29.00 17.93 -12.88
CA ILE A 40 27.65 18.47 -13.12
C ILE A 40 26.70 17.36 -13.56
N TRP A 41 27.13 16.47 -14.46
CA TRP A 41 26.30 15.33 -14.88
C TRP A 41 26.02 14.36 -13.74
N SER A 42 27.00 14.08 -12.89
CA SER A 42 26.84 13.22 -11.70
C SER A 42 25.89 13.86 -10.67
N TYR A 43 26.01 15.18 -10.46
CA TYR A 43 25.12 15.95 -9.60
C TYR A 43 23.69 15.98 -10.15
N LEU A 44 23.52 16.26 -11.45
CA LEU A 44 22.22 16.21 -12.12
C LEU A 44 21.62 14.79 -12.06
N ALA A 45 22.43 13.75 -12.26
CA ALA A 45 21.98 12.37 -12.17
C ALA A 45 21.40 12.03 -10.77
N PHE A 46 21.99 12.59 -9.70
CA PHE A 46 21.45 12.46 -8.35
C PHE A 46 20.06 13.11 -8.20
N PHE A 47 19.87 14.33 -8.69
CA PHE A 47 18.56 15.01 -8.63
C PHE A 47 17.52 14.44 -9.60
N THR A 48 17.93 13.69 -10.63
CA THR A 48 17.01 12.95 -11.48
C THR A 48 16.51 11.64 -10.87
N SER A 49 17.06 11.20 -9.74
CA SER A 49 16.59 10.00 -9.06
C SER A 49 15.16 10.18 -8.55
N PRO A 50 14.22 9.24 -8.81
CA PRO A 50 12.81 9.38 -8.45
C PRO A 50 12.60 9.53 -6.93
N PHE A 51 13.47 8.94 -6.11
CA PHE A 51 13.41 9.10 -4.66
C PHE A 51 13.74 10.54 -4.22
N VAL A 52 14.74 11.17 -4.85
CA VAL A 52 15.14 12.56 -4.53
C VAL A 52 14.05 13.52 -4.99
N VAL A 53 13.48 13.30 -6.18
CA VAL A 53 12.34 14.07 -6.69
C VAL A 53 11.13 13.94 -5.76
N PHE A 54 10.78 12.72 -5.33
CA PHE A 54 9.73 12.49 -4.34
C PHE A 54 9.98 13.26 -3.04
N SER A 55 11.19 13.16 -2.49
CA SER A 55 11.55 13.80 -1.22
C SER A 55 11.43 15.32 -1.30
N TRP A 56 11.91 15.93 -2.39
CA TRP A 56 11.73 17.36 -2.61
C TRP A 56 10.26 17.74 -2.79
N ASN A 57 9.46 16.94 -3.50
CA ASN A 57 8.03 17.19 -3.63
C ASN A 57 7.33 17.19 -2.26
N VAL A 58 7.67 16.27 -1.36
CA VAL A 58 7.16 16.26 0.02
C VAL A 58 7.54 17.53 0.76
N VAL A 59 8.82 17.93 0.70
CA VAL A 59 9.31 19.15 1.39
C VAL A 59 8.61 20.40 0.85
N PHE A 60 8.48 20.54 -0.48
CA PHE A 60 7.78 21.66 -1.08
C PHE A 60 6.28 21.66 -0.77
N TYR A 61 5.66 20.48 -0.67
CA TYR A 61 4.25 20.37 -0.30
C TYR A 61 4.02 20.78 1.17
N ILE A 62 4.90 20.36 2.09
CA ILE A 62 4.85 20.82 3.48
C ILE A 62 5.06 22.34 3.56
N ALA A 63 6.03 22.89 2.80
CA ALA A 63 6.23 24.34 2.72
C ALA A 63 5.00 25.07 2.16
N PHE A 64 4.31 24.50 1.18
CA PHE A 64 3.04 25.00 0.67
C PHE A 64 1.95 25.01 1.75
N LEU A 65 1.79 23.94 2.54
CA LEU A 65 0.83 23.92 3.65
C LEU A 65 1.17 24.95 4.73
N LEU A 66 2.45 25.15 5.04
CA LEU A 66 2.89 26.19 5.98
C LEU A 66 2.60 27.59 5.46
N LEU A 67 2.85 27.85 4.16
CA LEU A 67 2.49 29.12 3.51
C LEU A 67 0.97 29.33 3.54
N PHE A 68 0.19 28.29 3.24
CA PHE A 68 -1.27 28.38 3.28
C PHE A 68 -1.77 28.67 4.69
N ALA A 69 -1.25 27.99 5.71
CA ALA A 69 -1.56 28.28 7.11
C ALA A 69 -1.19 29.72 7.50
N TYR A 70 -0.01 30.21 7.08
CA TYR A 70 0.42 31.58 7.32
C TYR A 70 -0.53 32.61 6.70
N VAL A 71 -0.92 32.43 5.42
CA VAL A 71 -1.86 33.32 4.72
C VAL A 71 -3.24 33.30 5.40
N LEU A 72 -3.72 32.14 5.87
CA LEU A 72 -5.05 32.00 6.47
C LEU A 72 -5.16 32.58 7.90
N LEU A 73 -4.08 32.45 8.68
CA LEU A 73 -4.03 32.85 10.09
C LEU A 73 -3.52 34.27 10.30
N MET A 74 -2.44 34.65 9.62
CA MET A 74 -1.72 35.91 9.87
C MET A 74 -2.04 36.98 8.82
N ASP A 75 -2.09 36.61 7.52
CA ASP A 75 -2.05 37.57 6.41
C ASP A 75 -3.37 37.68 5.60
N PHE A 76 -4.51 37.35 6.22
CA PHE A 76 -5.82 37.41 5.55
C PHE A 76 -6.44 38.83 5.60
N HIS A 77 -6.01 39.70 4.68
CA HIS A 77 -6.52 41.07 4.56
C HIS A 77 -7.53 41.23 3.40
N SER A 78 -8.27 42.35 3.40
CA SER A 78 -9.27 42.68 2.36
C SER A 78 -8.68 42.84 0.95
N VAL A 79 -7.37 43.11 0.86
CA VAL A 79 -6.61 43.20 -0.39
C VAL A 79 -5.59 42.07 -0.40
N PRO A 80 -5.43 41.35 -1.52
CA PRO A 80 -4.46 40.25 -1.61
C PRO A 80 -3.03 40.77 -1.50
N HIS A 81 -2.29 40.29 -0.50
CA HIS A 81 -0.86 40.57 -0.35
C HIS A 81 0.01 39.58 -1.13
N THR A 82 1.30 39.90 -1.29
CA THR A 82 2.29 39.06 -1.99
C THR A 82 2.27 37.57 -1.62
N PRO A 83 2.25 37.13 -0.33
CA PRO A 83 2.26 35.71 0.00
C PRO A 83 1.00 34.97 -0.46
N GLU A 84 -0.14 35.66 -0.53
CA GLU A 84 -1.38 35.11 -1.06
C GLU A 84 -1.35 34.97 -2.59
N LEU A 85 -0.75 35.93 -3.30
CA LEU A 85 -0.51 35.80 -4.74
C LEU A 85 0.41 34.61 -5.05
N ILE A 86 1.44 34.40 -4.22
CA ILE A 86 2.30 33.21 -4.32
C ILE A 86 1.48 31.93 -4.10
N LEU A 87 0.59 31.91 -3.10
CA LEU A 87 -0.31 30.79 -2.86
C LEU A 87 -1.20 30.48 -4.09
N TYR A 88 -1.79 31.51 -4.71
CA TYR A 88 -2.58 31.33 -5.93
C TYR A 88 -1.76 30.76 -7.08
N ALA A 89 -0.52 31.21 -7.26
CA ALA A 89 0.38 30.65 -8.26
C ALA A 89 0.70 29.17 -7.97
N LEU A 90 0.93 28.80 -6.70
CA LEU A 90 1.19 27.42 -6.30
C LEU A 90 -0.02 26.49 -6.52
N VAL A 91 -1.23 26.93 -6.18
CA VAL A 91 -2.43 26.13 -6.46
C VAL A 91 -2.73 26.06 -7.95
N PHE A 92 -2.38 27.09 -8.73
CA PHE A 92 -2.45 27.01 -10.18
C PHE A 92 -1.49 25.96 -10.76
N VAL A 93 -0.31 25.76 -10.15
CA VAL A 93 0.61 24.67 -10.54
C VAL A 93 -0.06 23.31 -10.31
N LEU A 94 -0.65 23.10 -9.14
CA LEU A 94 -1.42 21.91 -8.79
C LEU A 94 -2.55 21.64 -9.79
N PHE A 95 -3.31 22.67 -10.11
CA PHE A 95 -4.39 22.60 -11.08
C PHE A 95 -3.87 22.12 -12.45
N CYS A 96 -2.76 22.67 -12.94
CA CYS A 96 -2.14 22.22 -14.19
C CYS A 96 -1.69 20.75 -14.13
N ASP A 97 -1.14 20.31 -13.00
CA ASP A 97 -0.75 18.92 -12.78
C ASP A 97 -1.94 17.96 -12.82
N GLU A 98 -3.07 18.33 -12.23
CA GLU A 98 -4.31 17.53 -12.28
C GLU A 98 -4.93 17.52 -13.68
N VAL A 99 -4.97 18.65 -14.38
CA VAL A 99 -5.46 18.72 -15.77
C VAL A 99 -4.62 17.81 -16.69
N ARG A 100 -3.30 17.76 -16.50
CA ARG A 100 -2.43 16.83 -17.24
C ARG A 100 -2.77 15.37 -16.93
N GLN A 101 -2.97 15.02 -15.67
CA GLN A 101 -3.34 13.65 -15.27
C GLN A 101 -4.69 13.24 -15.85
N TRP A 102 -5.66 14.13 -15.80
CA TRP A 102 -6.97 13.93 -16.41
C TRP A 102 -6.86 13.70 -17.93
N TYR A 103 -6.04 14.51 -18.63
CA TYR A 103 -5.81 14.33 -20.07
C TYR A 103 -5.18 12.97 -20.42
N MET A 104 -4.25 12.46 -19.58
CA MET A 104 -3.57 11.19 -19.84
C MET A 104 -4.45 9.97 -19.54
N ASN A 105 -5.22 10.01 -18.45
CA ASN A 105 -5.98 8.85 -17.96
C ASN A 105 -7.46 8.86 -18.37
N GLY A 106 -7.99 9.99 -18.87
CA GLY A 106 -9.38 10.13 -19.28
C GLY A 106 -10.38 9.82 -18.15
N LEU A 107 -11.40 9.01 -18.44
CA LEU A 107 -12.45 8.65 -17.46
C LEU A 107 -11.94 7.78 -16.31
N LYS A 108 -10.83 7.04 -16.47
CA LYS A 108 -10.22 6.24 -15.39
C LYS A 108 -9.64 7.11 -14.27
N TYR A 109 -9.49 8.41 -14.51
CA TYR A 109 -9.04 9.33 -13.48
C TYR A 109 -10.04 9.42 -12.32
N PHE A 110 -11.35 9.48 -12.61
CA PHE A 110 -12.42 9.65 -11.61
C PHE A 110 -12.74 8.37 -10.83
N THR A 111 -12.18 7.22 -11.20
CA THR A 111 -12.39 5.98 -10.42
C THR A 111 -11.54 5.92 -9.16
N ASP A 112 -10.47 6.73 -9.08
CA ASP A 112 -9.62 6.81 -7.91
C ASP A 112 -10.17 7.84 -6.92
N LEU A 113 -10.43 7.41 -5.67
CA LEU A 113 -10.97 8.27 -4.61
C LEU A 113 -10.02 9.43 -4.28
N TRP A 114 -8.71 9.23 -4.41
CA TRP A 114 -7.73 10.28 -4.13
C TRP A 114 -7.77 11.40 -5.16
N ASN A 115 -7.93 11.04 -6.44
CA ASN A 115 -8.10 12.01 -7.52
C ASN A 115 -9.41 12.80 -7.35
N VAL A 116 -10.48 12.15 -6.90
CA VAL A 116 -11.74 12.83 -6.56
C VAL A 116 -11.52 13.86 -5.44
N MET A 117 -10.82 13.49 -4.35
CA MET A 117 -10.47 14.42 -3.27
C MET A 117 -9.63 15.62 -3.77
N ASP A 118 -8.66 15.37 -4.65
CA ASP A 118 -7.83 16.42 -5.24
C ASP A 118 -8.64 17.38 -6.13
N THR A 119 -9.56 16.86 -6.95
CA THR A 119 -10.48 17.71 -7.73
C THR A 119 -11.43 18.52 -6.85
N LEU A 120 -11.89 17.93 -5.75
CA LEU A 120 -12.76 18.58 -4.79
C LEU A 120 -12.04 19.73 -4.07
N GLY A 121 -10.78 19.54 -3.64
CA GLY A 121 -9.95 20.63 -3.09
C GLY A 121 -9.75 21.77 -4.08
N LEU A 122 -9.39 21.47 -5.34
CA LEU A 122 -9.26 22.51 -6.38
C LEU A 122 -10.58 23.27 -6.62
N PHE A 123 -11.72 22.57 -6.59
CA PHE A 123 -13.02 23.19 -6.70
C PHE A 123 -13.33 24.14 -5.54
N TYR A 124 -13.10 23.70 -4.29
CA TYR A 124 -13.28 24.55 -3.11
C TYR A 124 -12.35 25.77 -3.11
N PHE A 125 -11.09 25.61 -3.56
CA PHE A 125 -10.17 26.73 -3.69
C PHE A 125 -10.65 27.78 -4.70
N ILE A 126 -11.13 27.34 -5.87
CA ILE A 126 -11.71 28.25 -6.88
C ILE A 126 -12.95 28.95 -6.32
N ALA A 127 -13.83 28.22 -5.64
CA ALA A 127 -15.00 28.81 -4.97
C ALA A 127 -14.57 29.86 -3.94
N GLY A 128 -13.54 29.58 -3.13
CA GLY A 128 -12.96 30.52 -2.17
C GLY A 128 -12.45 31.80 -2.83
N ILE A 129 -11.77 31.69 -3.98
CA ILE A 129 -11.34 32.85 -4.78
C ILE A 129 -12.55 33.65 -5.28
N VAL A 130 -13.59 32.98 -5.79
CA VAL A 130 -14.82 33.67 -6.28
C VAL A 130 -15.48 34.48 -5.16
N PHE A 131 -15.68 33.88 -3.98
CA PHE A 131 -16.24 34.59 -2.83
C PHE A 131 -15.35 35.73 -2.34
N ARG A 132 -14.03 35.60 -2.53
CA ARG A 132 -13.06 36.64 -2.19
C ARG A 132 -13.07 37.80 -3.18
N LEU A 133 -13.18 37.53 -4.49
CA LEU A 133 -13.29 38.55 -5.54
C LEU A 133 -14.57 39.38 -5.38
N HIS A 134 -15.62 38.78 -4.80
CA HIS A 134 -16.83 39.48 -4.39
C HIS A 134 -16.64 40.26 -3.06
N SER A 135 -15.56 41.04 -2.97
CA SER A 135 -15.12 41.78 -1.79
C SER A 135 -16.07 42.93 -1.37
N SER A 136 -17.06 43.27 -2.20
CA SER A 136 -18.02 44.34 -1.92
C SER A 136 -18.86 44.11 -0.65
N ASN A 137 -19.01 42.86 -0.21
CA ASN A 137 -19.81 42.50 0.97
C ASN A 137 -18.92 41.84 2.04
N LYS A 138 -18.86 42.41 3.25
CA LYS A 138 -18.12 41.85 4.40
C LYS A 138 -18.52 40.39 4.74
N SER A 139 -19.79 40.05 4.53
CA SER A 139 -20.31 38.68 4.73
C SER A 139 -19.73 37.67 3.71
N SER A 140 -19.52 38.10 2.45
CA SER A 140 -18.90 37.26 1.41
C SER A 140 -17.43 36.98 1.72
N LEU A 141 -16.70 37.98 2.22
CA LEU A 141 -15.30 37.82 2.64
C LEU A 141 -15.14 36.81 3.78
N TYR A 142 -16.02 36.86 4.78
CA TYR A 142 -16.04 35.87 5.86
C TYR A 142 -16.33 34.46 5.33
N SER A 143 -17.33 34.35 4.44
CA SER A 143 -17.68 33.07 3.82
C SER A 143 -16.54 32.49 2.98
N GLY A 144 -15.82 33.34 2.23
CA GLY A 144 -14.61 32.94 1.49
C GLY A 144 -13.50 32.44 2.43
N ARG A 145 -13.30 33.09 3.58
CA ARG A 145 -12.36 32.61 4.60
C ARG A 145 -12.75 31.23 5.15
N VAL A 146 -14.03 31.01 5.44
CA VAL A 146 -14.54 29.70 5.90
C VAL A 146 -14.29 28.62 4.85
N ILE A 147 -14.51 28.92 3.58
CA ILE A 147 -14.23 27.98 2.48
C ILE A 147 -12.73 27.66 2.42
N PHE A 148 -11.84 28.63 2.53
CA PHE A 148 -10.40 28.37 2.59
C PHE A 148 -9.97 27.55 3.82
N CYS A 149 -10.64 27.73 4.97
CA CYS A 149 -10.39 26.89 6.15
C CYS A 149 -10.77 25.42 5.91
N LEU A 150 -11.92 25.16 5.27
CA LEU A 150 -12.34 23.81 4.92
C LEU A 150 -11.43 23.18 3.86
N ASP A 151 -11.03 23.99 2.88
CA ASP A 151 -10.12 23.59 1.82
C ASP A 151 -8.72 23.24 2.35
N TYR A 152 -8.21 23.97 3.34
CA TYR A 152 -6.96 23.63 4.04
C TYR A 152 -6.98 22.21 4.63
N ILE A 153 -8.13 21.75 5.14
CA ILE A 153 -8.28 20.38 5.64
C ILE A 153 -8.11 19.38 4.51
N ILE A 154 -8.74 19.61 3.35
CA ILE A 154 -8.63 18.74 2.17
C ILE A 154 -7.19 18.67 1.66
N PHE A 155 -6.51 19.81 1.50
CA PHE A 155 -5.10 19.85 1.13
C PHE A 155 -4.20 19.17 2.17
N THR A 156 -4.53 19.24 3.45
CA THR A 156 -3.79 18.52 4.48
C THR A 156 -4.01 17.01 4.40
N LEU A 157 -5.23 16.55 4.12
CA LEU A 157 -5.53 15.12 3.91
C LEU A 157 -4.76 14.53 2.71
N ARG A 158 -4.49 15.31 1.66
CA ARG A 158 -3.63 14.88 0.54
C ARG A 158 -2.21 14.49 0.99
N LEU A 159 -1.70 15.06 2.10
CA LEU A 159 -0.41 14.66 2.67
C LEU A 159 -0.40 13.17 3.07
N ILE A 160 -1.54 12.64 3.55
CA ILE A 160 -1.70 11.23 3.88
C ILE A 160 -1.50 10.39 2.63
N HIS A 161 -2.12 10.77 1.50
CA HIS A 161 -1.93 10.09 0.22
C HIS A 161 -0.47 10.09 -0.21
N ILE A 162 0.22 11.23 -0.11
CA ILE A 162 1.65 11.32 -0.46
C ILE A 162 2.51 10.39 0.42
N PHE A 163 2.18 10.22 1.69
CA PHE A 163 2.91 9.31 2.59
C PHE A 163 2.57 7.83 2.43
N THR A 164 1.54 7.47 1.63
CA THR A 164 1.24 6.06 1.29
C THR A 164 2.42 5.36 0.61
N VAL A 165 3.29 6.15 0.00
CA VAL A 165 4.56 5.77 -0.64
C VAL A 165 5.57 5.17 0.33
N SER A 166 5.56 5.64 1.57
CA SER A 166 6.61 5.29 2.52
C SER A 166 6.54 3.81 2.89
N ARG A 167 7.70 3.17 3.05
CA ARG A 167 7.78 1.75 3.44
C ARG A 167 7.10 1.45 4.77
N ASN A 168 7.11 2.41 5.68
CA ASN A 168 6.64 2.21 7.05
C ASN A 168 5.22 2.71 7.29
N LEU A 169 4.80 3.82 6.66
CA LEU A 169 3.45 4.37 6.83
C LEU A 169 2.49 3.88 5.76
N GLY A 170 2.97 3.54 4.56
CA GLY A 170 2.13 3.10 3.45
C GLY A 170 1.18 1.95 3.79
N PRO A 171 1.70 0.81 4.25
CA PRO A 171 0.85 -0.31 4.63
C PRO A 171 -0.12 0.03 5.76
N LYS A 172 0.32 0.84 6.74
CA LYS A 172 -0.53 1.28 7.85
C LYS A 172 -1.68 2.17 7.37
N ILE A 173 -1.45 3.04 6.39
CA ILE A 173 -2.50 3.88 5.79
C ILE A 173 -3.51 3.00 5.04
N ILE A 174 -3.06 1.97 4.32
CA ILE A 174 -3.95 1.04 3.61
C ILE A 174 -4.77 0.20 4.60
N MET A 175 -4.17 -0.21 5.71
CA MET A 175 -4.89 -0.84 6.82
C MET A 175 -6.00 0.08 7.33
N LEU A 176 -5.69 1.36 7.56
CA LEU A 176 -6.67 2.36 7.99
C LEU A 176 -7.81 2.53 6.98
N GLN A 177 -7.51 2.56 5.67
CA GLN A 177 -8.54 2.62 4.63
C GLN A 177 -9.48 1.40 4.66
N ARG A 178 -8.95 0.20 4.91
CA ARG A 178 -9.78 -1.02 5.01
C ARG A 178 -10.67 -1.01 6.24
N MET A 179 -10.16 -0.48 7.36
CA MET A 179 -10.93 -0.33 8.60
C MET A 179 -12.08 0.67 8.49
N LEU A 180 -12.13 1.51 7.44
CA LEU A 180 -13.27 2.41 7.25
C LEU A 180 -14.59 1.64 7.11
N ILE A 181 -14.58 0.44 6.52
CA ILE A 181 -15.80 -0.40 6.41
C ILE A 181 -16.28 -0.81 7.81
N ASP A 182 -15.36 -1.18 8.70
CA ASP A 182 -15.67 -1.52 10.09
C ASP A 182 -16.19 -0.29 10.85
N VAL A 183 -15.61 0.89 10.60
CA VAL A 183 -16.09 2.18 11.15
C VAL A 183 -17.51 2.47 10.69
N PHE A 184 -17.84 2.30 9.41
CA PHE A 184 -19.18 2.56 8.91
C PHE A 184 -20.22 1.64 9.57
N PHE A 185 -19.89 0.36 9.74
CA PHE A 185 -20.76 -0.59 10.45
C PHE A 185 -20.98 -0.19 11.92
N PHE A 186 -19.91 0.20 12.62
CA PHE A 186 -20.00 0.71 13.98
C PHE A 186 -20.84 1.99 14.06
N LEU A 187 -20.62 2.97 13.18
CA LEU A 187 -21.36 4.22 13.14
C LEU A 187 -22.85 3.97 12.92
N PHE A 188 -23.22 2.99 12.10
CA PHE A 188 -24.61 2.59 11.92
C PHE A 188 -25.22 2.06 13.22
N LEU A 189 -24.58 1.10 13.89
CA LEU A 189 -25.06 0.56 15.17
C LEU A 189 -25.14 1.64 16.26
N PHE A 190 -24.12 2.51 16.32
CA PHE A 190 -24.05 3.60 17.27
C PHE A 190 -25.14 4.66 17.01
N ALA A 191 -25.39 5.03 15.74
CA ALA A 191 -26.45 5.97 15.38
C ALA A 191 -27.84 5.49 15.79
N VAL A 192 -28.14 4.19 15.61
CA VAL A 192 -29.42 3.59 16.05
C VAL A 192 -29.59 3.72 17.56
N TRP A 193 -28.56 3.36 18.32
CA TRP A 193 -28.57 3.49 19.78
C TRP A 193 -28.67 4.95 20.25
N MET A 194 -27.91 5.84 19.62
CA MET A 194 -27.90 7.27 19.93
C MET A 194 -29.26 7.91 19.72
N VAL A 195 -29.90 7.66 18.57
CA VAL A 195 -31.23 8.22 18.27
C VAL A 195 -32.29 7.66 19.23
N ALA A 196 -32.26 6.35 19.51
CA ALA A 196 -33.21 5.73 20.43
C ALA A 196 -33.10 6.34 21.84
N PHE A 197 -31.88 6.45 22.37
CA PHE A 197 -31.63 7.07 23.67
C PHE A 197 -31.96 8.57 23.67
N GLY A 198 -31.51 9.33 22.66
CA GLY A 198 -31.70 10.77 22.57
C GLY A 198 -33.17 11.17 22.50
N VAL A 199 -33.97 10.45 21.71
CA VAL A 199 -35.42 10.69 21.62
C VAL A 199 -36.13 10.33 22.92
N ALA A 200 -35.79 9.19 23.53
CA ALA A 200 -36.36 8.79 24.82
C ALA A 200 -36.04 9.80 25.93
N ARG A 201 -34.78 10.24 26.02
CA ARG A 201 -34.30 11.24 26.98
C ARG A 201 -35.00 12.58 26.78
N GLN A 202 -35.05 13.10 25.55
CA GLN A 202 -35.72 14.37 25.25
C GLN A 202 -37.21 14.32 25.59
N GLY A 203 -37.89 13.21 25.27
CA GLY A 203 -39.31 13.02 25.55
C GLY A 203 -39.67 12.86 27.02
N ILE A 204 -38.74 12.38 27.86
CA ILE A 204 -38.95 12.27 29.32
C ILE A 204 -38.70 13.62 30.02
N LEU A 205 -37.69 14.37 29.57
CA LEU A 205 -37.19 15.54 30.31
C LEU A 205 -37.92 16.84 29.95
N ARG A 206 -38.37 17.03 28.71
CA ARG A 206 -38.83 18.33 28.21
C ARG A 206 -40.16 18.21 27.46
N GLN A 207 -40.96 19.28 27.57
CA GLN A 207 -42.20 19.43 26.79
C GLN A 207 -41.90 19.78 25.32
N ASN A 208 -42.98 19.93 24.53
CA ASN A 208 -42.92 20.13 23.09
C ASN A 208 -42.04 21.34 22.70
N GLU A 209 -40.85 21.07 22.17
CA GLU A 209 -39.90 22.07 21.69
C GLU A 209 -40.09 22.23 20.17
N HIS A 210 -40.33 23.46 19.70
CA HIS A 210 -40.54 23.73 18.27
C HIS A 210 -39.25 24.10 17.52
N ARG A 211 -38.15 24.33 18.24
CA ARG A 211 -36.85 24.72 17.67
C ARG A 211 -36.04 23.49 17.28
N TRP A 212 -36.06 23.15 15.99
CA TRP A 212 -35.38 21.98 15.43
C TRP A 212 -33.88 21.91 15.78
N GLU A 213 -33.16 23.04 15.78
CA GLU A 213 -31.74 23.09 16.13
C GLU A 213 -31.44 22.61 17.56
N TRP A 214 -32.31 22.98 18.51
CA TRP A 214 -32.19 22.54 19.90
C TRP A 214 -32.57 21.07 20.06
N ILE A 215 -33.54 20.58 19.30
CA ILE A 215 -33.87 19.15 19.24
C ILE A 215 -32.65 18.35 18.75
N PHE A 216 -32.01 18.77 17.64
CA PHE A 216 -30.81 18.10 17.15
C PHE A 216 -29.67 18.12 18.17
N ARG A 217 -29.47 19.25 18.87
CA ARG A 217 -28.45 19.36 19.91
C ARG A 217 -28.70 18.38 21.07
N SER A 218 -29.94 18.27 21.55
CA SER A 218 -30.25 17.41 22.70
C SER A 218 -30.42 15.92 22.31
N VAL A 219 -30.91 15.61 21.12
CA VAL A 219 -31.14 14.22 20.67
C VAL A 219 -29.89 13.57 20.07
N ILE A 220 -29.01 14.33 19.41
CA ILE A 220 -27.83 13.78 18.72
C ILE A 220 -26.54 14.21 19.42
N TYR A 221 -26.32 15.50 19.58
CA TYR A 221 -25.02 16.02 20.00
C TYR A 221 -24.70 15.70 21.47
N GLU A 222 -25.65 15.85 22.39
CA GLU A 222 -25.46 15.49 23.81
C GLU A 222 -25.19 13.98 24.00
N PRO A 223 -26.00 13.04 23.45
CA PRO A 223 -25.69 11.61 23.48
C PRO A 223 -24.36 11.23 22.83
N TYR A 224 -23.97 11.92 21.76
CA TYR A 224 -22.67 11.73 21.13
C TYR A 224 -21.51 12.08 22.07
N LEU A 225 -21.62 13.20 22.79
CA LEU A 225 -20.61 13.61 23.80
C LEU A 225 -20.54 12.63 24.98
N ALA A 226 -21.66 12.01 25.35
CA ALA A 226 -21.69 11.00 26.41
C ALA A 226 -20.83 9.76 26.09
N MET A 227 -20.67 9.40 24.82
CA MET A 227 -19.71 8.34 24.43
C MET A 227 -18.26 8.68 24.81
N PHE A 228 -17.90 9.97 24.80
CA PHE A 228 -16.56 10.44 25.20
C PHE A 228 -16.44 10.74 26.70
N GLY A 229 -17.46 10.40 27.50
CA GLY A 229 -17.46 10.55 28.96
C GLY A 229 -18.07 11.84 29.48
N GLN A 230 -18.63 12.71 28.63
CA GLN A 230 -19.38 13.87 29.09
C GLN A 230 -20.83 13.48 29.40
N VAL A 231 -21.09 13.13 30.65
CA VAL A 231 -22.43 12.76 31.11
C VAL A 231 -23.31 14.02 31.20
N PRO A 232 -24.55 14.00 30.71
CA PRO A 232 -25.42 15.16 30.82
C PRO A 232 -25.81 15.43 32.29
N SER A 233 -25.72 16.69 32.70
CA SER A 233 -25.96 17.13 34.09
C SER A 233 -27.44 17.37 34.43
N ASP A 234 -28.34 17.19 33.47
CA ASP A 234 -29.79 17.39 33.60
C ASP A 234 -30.57 16.08 33.81
N VAL A 235 -29.85 15.00 34.13
CA VAL A 235 -30.40 13.66 34.38
C VAL A 235 -30.74 13.47 35.86
N ASP A 236 -29.98 14.13 36.73
CA ASP A 236 -30.09 14.04 38.19
C ASP A 236 -30.69 15.35 38.73
N GLY A 237 -31.83 15.28 39.42
CA GLY A 237 -32.52 16.47 39.95
C GLY A 237 -31.73 17.20 41.04
N THR A 238 -30.70 16.58 41.61
CA THR A 238 -29.82 17.18 42.63
C THR A 238 -28.72 18.06 42.06
N THR A 239 -28.29 17.83 40.81
CA THR A 239 -27.24 18.61 40.12
C THR A 239 -27.81 19.58 39.09
N TYR A 240 -29.13 19.62 38.94
CA TYR A 240 -29.80 20.51 38.01
C TYR A 240 -29.80 21.96 38.51
N ASP A 241 -29.08 22.84 37.79
CA ASP A 241 -29.10 24.27 38.04
C ASP A 241 -30.10 24.98 37.13
N LEU A 242 -31.12 25.60 37.74
CA LEU A 242 -32.16 26.37 37.07
C LEU A 242 -31.60 27.62 36.34
N SER A 243 -30.38 28.06 36.69
CA SER A 243 -29.72 29.21 36.06
C SER A 243 -29.32 28.95 34.59
N HIS A 244 -29.17 27.68 34.21
CA HIS A 244 -28.71 27.25 32.89
C HIS A 244 -29.84 27.06 31.86
N CYS A 245 -31.11 27.22 32.25
CA CYS A 245 -32.27 26.98 31.38
C CYS A 245 -33.23 28.17 31.32
N THR A 246 -34.18 28.13 30.38
CA THR A 246 -35.26 29.12 30.25
C THR A 246 -36.60 28.43 29.97
N PHE A 247 -37.69 28.89 30.59
CA PHE A 247 -39.03 28.30 30.41
C PHE A 247 -39.67 28.62 29.06
N THR A 248 -39.39 29.79 28.50
CA THR A 248 -39.89 30.22 27.19
C THR A 248 -38.95 29.85 26.04
N GLY A 249 -37.74 29.36 26.37
CA GLY A 249 -36.66 29.16 25.40
C GLY A 249 -36.08 30.50 24.93
N ASN A 250 -34.77 30.68 25.06
CA ASN A 250 -34.05 31.80 24.43
C ASN A 250 -32.97 31.25 23.49
N GLU A 251 -32.44 32.05 22.56
CA GLU A 251 -31.48 31.57 21.55
C GLU A 251 -30.20 30.97 22.17
N SER A 252 -29.85 31.38 23.39
CA SER A 252 -28.61 30.96 24.07
C SER A 252 -28.79 29.81 25.06
N LYS A 253 -30.02 29.52 25.52
CA LYS A 253 -30.28 28.58 26.63
C LYS A 253 -31.31 27.50 26.27
N PRO A 254 -31.09 26.24 26.69
CA PRO A 254 -32.05 25.17 26.50
C PRO A 254 -33.36 25.43 27.26
N LEU A 255 -34.42 24.74 26.84
CA LEU A 255 -35.66 24.70 27.60
C LEU A 255 -35.41 24.01 28.94
N CYS A 256 -36.04 24.52 30.00
CA CYS A 256 -36.00 23.85 31.29
C CYS A 256 -36.68 22.47 31.22
N VAL A 257 -36.25 21.57 32.11
CA VAL A 257 -36.96 20.31 32.34
C VAL A 257 -38.38 20.61 32.81
N GLU A 258 -39.31 19.68 32.63
CA GLU A 258 -40.66 19.84 33.17
C GLU A 258 -40.63 19.87 34.70
N LEU A 259 -41.20 20.91 35.32
CA LEU A 259 -41.28 21.07 36.77
C LEU A 259 -42.71 20.86 37.28
N ASP A 260 -42.81 20.27 38.47
CA ASP A 260 -44.05 20.14 39.24
C ASP A 260 -44.45 21.45 39.94
N GLU A 261 -45.63 21.49 40.56
CA GLU A 261 -46.17 22.64 41.31
C GLU A 261 -45.22 23.16 42.43
N HIS A 262 -44.32 22.31 42.92
CA HIS A 262 -43.32 22.63 43.93
C HIS A 262 -41.97 23.10 43.37
N GLN A 263 -41.87 23.40 42.07
CA GLN A 263 -40.61 23.77 41.38
C GLN A 263 -39.53 22.68 41.49
N LEU A 264 -39.94 21.41 41.53
CA LEU A 264 -39.07 20.24 41.48
C LEU A 264 -39.15 19.59 40.09
N PRO A 265 -38.07 18.98 39.59
CA PRO A 265 -38.11 18.23 38.34
C PRO A 265 -39.15 17.10 38.42
N ARG A 266 -40.08 17.08 37.46
CA ARG A 266 -41.20 16.13 37.40
C ARG A 266 -40.78 14.74 36.94
N PHE A 267 -39.62 14.62 36.30
CA PHE A 267 -39.19 13.36 35.70
C PHE A 267 -38.81 12.32 36.78
N PRO A 268 -39.13 11.04 36.55
CA PRO A 268 -38.72 9.97 37.43
C PRO A 268 -37.21 9.71 37.33
N GLU A 269 -36.43 10.16 38.32
CA GLU A 269 -34.97 9.92 38.41
C GLU A 269 -34.63 8.42 38.33
N TRP A 270 -35.50 7.57 38.87
CA TRP A 270 -35.37 6.11 38.82
C TRP A 270 -35.51 5.52 37.42
N ILE A 271 -35.98 6.29 36.42
CA ILE A 271 -35.94 5.90 34.99
C ILE A 271 -34.75 6.57 34.30
N THR A 272 -34.56 7.87 34.51
CA THR A 272 -33.53 8.64 33.78
C THR A 272 -32.12 8.18 34.12
N ILE A 273 -31.83 7.91 35.40
CA ILE A 273 -30.52 7.43 35.86
C ILE A 273 -30.21 6.06 35.24
N PRO A 274 -31.05 5.01 35.37
CA PRO A 274 -30.79 3.73 34.71
C PRO A 274 -30.73 3.82 33.20
N LEU A 275 -31.55 4.67 32.56
CA LEU A 275 -31.53 4.87 31.11
C LEU A 275 -30.14 5.35 30.64
N VAL A 276 -29.56 6.34 31.34
CA VAL A 276 -28.21 6.83 31.06
C VAL A 276 -27.15 5.77 31.39
N CYS A 277 -27.27 5.05 32.51
CA CYS A 277 -26.35 3.97 32.85
C CYS A 277 -26.34 2.86 31.80
N ILE A 278 -27.51 2.43 31.32
CA ILE A 278 -27.65 1.41 30.27
C ILE A 278 -27.05 1.93 28.96
N TYR A 279 -27.34 3.18 28.59
CA TYR A 279 -26.75 3.79 27.40
C TYR A 279 -25.22 3.79 27.48
N MET A 280 -24.64 4.31 28.57
CA MET A 280 -23.19 4.36 28.79
C MET A 280 -22.55 2.97 28.80
N LEU A 281 -23.21 1.98 29.41
CA LEU A 281 -22.75 0.59 29.39
C LEU A 281 -22.73 0.05 27.95
N SER A 282 -23.81 0.27 27.20
CA SER A 282 -23.95 -0.25 25.84
C SER A 282 -22.96 0.41 24.87
N THR A 283 -22.79 1.73 24.92
CA THR A 283 -21.91 2.44 23.99
C THR A 283 -20.46 2.26 24.36
N ASN A 284 -20.08 2.53 25.61
CA ASN A 284 -18.67 2.58 26.01
C ASN A 284 -18.08 1.20 26.32
N ILE A 285 -18.87 0.25 26.84
CA ILE A 285 -18.37 -1.09 27.16
C ILE A 285 -18.68 -2.08 26.05
N LEU A 286 -19.87 -2.06 25.44
CA LEU A 286 -20.18 -3.05 24.40
C LEU A 286 -19.71 -2.59 23.02
N LEU A 287 -20.19 -1.44 22.52
CA LEU A 287 -19.94 -1.01 21.14
C LEU A 287 -18.47 -0.62 20.90
N VAL A 288 -17.86 0.18 21.78
CA VAL A 288 -16.44 0.58 21.61
C VAL A 288 -15.50 -0.62 21.68
N ASN A 289 -15.72 -1.57 22.61
CA ASN A 289 -14.89 -2.78 22.68
C ASN A 289 -15.10 -3.72 21.48
N LEU A 290 -16.32 -3.79 20.94
CA LEU A 290 -16.58 -4.50 19.70
C LEU A 290 -15.79 -3.86 18.54
N LEU A 291 -15.77 -2.53 18.44
CA LEU A 291 -14.98 -1.82 17.41
C LEU A 291 -13.49 -2.13 17.54
N VAL A 292 -12.95 -2.13 18.76
CA VAL A 292 -11.55 -2.51 19.01
C VAL A 292 -11.28 -3.95 18.57
N ALA A 293 -12.20 -4.89 18.83
CA ALA A 293 -12.08 -6.28 18.39
C ALA A 293 -12.09 -6.41 16.86
N MET A 294 -12.99 -5.69 16.18
CA MET A 294 -13.08 -5.67 14.71
C MET A 294 -11.81 -5.07 14.09
N PHE A 295 -11.32 -3.95 14.63
CA PHE A 295 -10.02 -3.38 14.22
C PHE A 295 -8.87 -4.35 14.46
N GLY A 296 -8.85 -5.06 15.59
CA GLY A 296 -7.85 -6.08 15.87
C GLY A 296 -7.83 -7.20 14.82
N TYR A 297 -9.00 -7.66 14.39
CA TYR A 297 -9.14 -8.66 13.32
C TYR A 297 -8.65 -8.14 11.96
N THR A 298 -9.05 -6.92 11.57
CA THR A 298 -8.63 -6.29 10.31
C THR A 298 -7.13 -5.97 10.30
N VAL A 299 -6.57 -5.51 11.43
CA VAL A 299 -5.12 -5.32 11.60
C VAL A 299 -4.39 -6.65 11.40
N GLY A 300 -4.83 -7.73 12.05
CA GLY A 300 -4.18 -9.04 11.99
C GLY A 300 -4.12 -9.59 10.57
N THR A 301 -5.26 -9.63 9.89
CA THR A 301 -5.38 -10.18 8.52
C THR A 301 -4.58 -9.39 7.47
N VAL A 302 -4.49 -8.06 7.61
CA VAL A 302 -3.72 -7.22 6.69
C VAL A 302 -2.22 -7.25 7.01
N GLN A 303 -1.84 -7.37 8.28
CA GLN A 303 -0.44 -7.43 8.68
C GLN A 303 0.26 -8.70 8.19
N GLU A 304 -0.45 -9.84 8.14
CA GLU A 304 0.07 -11.09 7.56
C GLU A 304 0.43 -10.96 6.07
N ASN A 305 -0.21 -10.03 5.34
CA ASN A 305 0.00 -9.77 3.91
C ASN A 305 0.71 -8.45 3.61
N ASN A 306 1.23 -7.76 4.63
CA ASN A 306 1.77 -6.39 4.52
C ASN A 306 2.88 -6.29 3.45
N ASP A 307 3.80 -7.25 3.41
CA ASP A 307 4.90 -7.27 2.43
C ASP A 307 4.43 -7.33 0.98
N GLN A 308 3.34 -8.07 0.69
CA GLN A 308 2.79 -8.15 -0.66
C GLN A 308 2.10 -6.84 -1.04
N VAL A 309 1.33 -6.27 -0.12
CA VAL A 309 0.65 -4.98 -0.29
C VAL A 309 1.67 -3.88 -0.56
N TRP A 310 2.73 -3.79 0.25
CA TRP A 310 3.78 -2.80 0.06
C TRP A 310 4.50 -2.95 -1.29
N LYS A 311 4.87 -4.18 -1.69
CA LYS A 311 5.54 -4.45 -2.97
C LYS A 311 4.68 -4.02 -4.16
N PHE A 312 3.36 -4.27 -4.12
CA PHE A 312 2.43 -3.87 -5.16
C PHE A 312 2.30 -2.34 -5.26
N GLN A 313 2.22 -1.64 -4.12
CA GLN A 313 2.12 -0.18 -4.08
C GLN A 313 3.37 0.53 -4.58
N ARG A 314 4.54 -0.01 -4.24
CA ARG A 314 5.82 0.50 -4.74
C ARG A 314 5.87 0.50 -6.27
N TYR A 315 5.24 -0.48 -6.92
CA TYR A 315 5.21 -0.54 -8.38
C TYR A 315 4.47 0.66 -8.98
N PHE A 316 3.23 0.93 -8.56
CA PHE A 316 2.45 2.06 -9.09
C PHE A 316 3.14 3.39 -8.87
N LEU A 317 3.72 3.57 -7.69
CA LEU A 317 4.49 4.76 -7.38
C LEU A 317 5.69 4.94 -8.32
N VAL A 318 6.51 3.91 -8.48
CA VAL A 318 7.71 3.99 -9.33
C VAL A 318 7.28 4.24 -10.77
N GLN A 319 6.22 3.58 -11.24
CA GLN A 319 5.65 3.81 -12.56
C GLN A 319 5.21 5.27 -12.74
N GLU A 320 4.52 5.84 -11.76
CA GLU A 320 4.05 7.22 -11.80
C GLU A 320 5.21 8.22 -11.82
N TYR A 321 6.17 8.12 -10.90
CA TYR A 321 7.31 9.04 -10.83
C TYR A 321 8.26 8.90 -12.02
N CYS A 322 8.36 7.72 -12.61
CA CYS A 322 9.10 7.54 -13.87
C CYS A 322 8.40 8.19 -15.07
N SER A 323 7.07 8.36 -15.02
CA SER A 323 6.29 9.03 -16.07
C SER A 323 6.13 10.54 -15.85
N ARG A 324 6.35 11.02 -14.61
CA ARG A 324 6.36 12.45 -14.27
C ARG A 324 7.67 13.11 -14.71
N LEU A 325 7.61 14.41 -14.96
CA LEU A 325 8.83 15.20 -15.16
C LEU A 325 9.60 15.26 -13.83
N ASN A 326 10.92 15.05 -13.89
CA ASN A 326 11.85 15.04 -12.75
C ASN A 326 12.09 16.42 -12.11
N ILE A 327 11.07 17.26 -12.03
CA ILE A 327 11.19 18.66 -11.58
C ILE A 327 10.31 18.86 -10.35
N PRO A 328 10.81 19.50 -9.29
CA PRO A 328 10.06 19.68 -8.06
C PRO A 328 8.85 20.60 -8.22
N PHE A 329 7.86 20.34 -7.37
CA PHE A 329 6.50 20.88 -7.31
C PHE A 329 6.29 22.41 -7.53
N PRO A 330 7.26 23.33 -7.29
CA PRO A 330 7.11 24.74 -7.70
C PRO A 330 7.59 25.04 -9.13
N PHE A 331 8.54 24.27 -9.65
CA PHE A 331 9.25 24.56 -10.91
C PHE A 331 8.68 23.78 -12.11
N VAL A 332 7.72 22.89 -11.87
CA VAL A 332 7.12 22.05 -12.92
C VAL A 332 6.41 22.91 -13.97
N VAL A 333 5.84 24.05 -13.60
CA VAL A 333 5.19 24.98 -14.54
C VAL A 333 6.16 25.51 -15.58
N PHE A 334 7.38 25.89 -15.20
CA PHE A 334 8.37 26.36 -16.17
C PHE A 334 8.75 25.26 -17.16
N ALA A 335 8.78 24.01 -16.69
CA ALA A 335 9.03 22.85 -17.54
C ALA A 335 7.86 22.53 -18.48
N TYR A 336 6.63 22.63 -18.00
CA TYR A 336 5.44 22.48 -18.84
C TYR A 336 5.32 23.62 -19.83
N PHE A 337 5.53 24.86 -19.42
CA PHE A 337 5.57 26.01 -20.31
C PHE A 337 6.66 25.82 -21.37
N TYR A 338 7.87 25.41 -20.98
CA TYR A 338 8.93 25.07 -21.92
C TYR A 338 8.55 23.91 -22.86
N MET A 339 7.91 22.85 -22.37
CA MET A 339 7.44 21.73 -23.21
C MET A 339 6.33 22.14 -24.17
N VAL A 340 5.35 22.95 -23.72
CA VAL A 340 4.25 23.47 -24.54
C VAL A 340 4.80 24.42 -25.58
N VAL A 341 5.66 25.36 -25.21
CA VAL A 341 6.37 26.24 -26.13
C VAL A 341 7.19 25.43 -27.13
N LYS A 342 7.99 24.46 -26.67
CA LYS A 342 8.74 23.54 -27.55
C LYS A 342 7.82 22.73 -28.45
N LYS A 343 6.62 22.33 -28.01
CA LYS A 343 5.64 21.59 -28.81
C LYS A 343 4.94 22.50 -29.82
N CYS A 344 4.63 23.74 -29.47
CA CYS A 344 4.15 24.77 -30.41
C CYS A 344 5.21 25.08 -31.47
N PHE A 345 6.48 25.21 -31.08
CA PHE A 345 7.60 25.35 -32.01
C PHE A 345 7.89 24.05 -32.81
N LYS A 346 7.67 22.85 -32.23
CA LYS A 346 7.76 21.56 -32.94
C LYS A 346 6.57 21.27 -33.85
N CYS A 347 5.40 21.86 -33.62
CA CYS A 347 4.31 21.80 -34.59
C CYS A 347 4.71 22.48 -35.92
N CYS A 348 5.70 23.39 -35.90
CA CYS A 348 6.31 23.96 -37.10
C CYS A 348 7.43 23.08 -37.72
N CYS A 349 7.97 22.09 -37.00
CA CYS A 349 9.04 21.21 -37.47
C CYS A 349 8.67 19.74 -37.24
N LYS A 350 8.24 19.05 -38.30
CA LYS A 350 7.92 17.61 -38.31
C LYS A 350 9.12 16.76 -37.89
N GLU A 351 9.23 16.44 -36.60
CA GLU A 351 10.07 15.37 -36.11
C GLU A 351 9.25 14.37 -35.30
N LYS A 352 9.57 13.09 -35.48
CA LYS A 352 8.86 11.93 -34.93
C LYS A 352 8.66 12.05 -33.41
N HIS A 353 7.47 11.65 -32.97
CA HIS A 353 7.14 11.36 -31.58
C HIS A 353 8.18 10.41 -30.99
N THR A 354 9.10 10.92 -30.18
CA THR A 354 9.84 10.10 -29.23
C THR A 354 8.84 9.72 -28.15
N LYS A 355 8.43 8.45 -28.10
CA LYS A 355 7.62 7.95 -26.98
C LYS A 355 8.36 8.30 -25.68
N PRO A 356 7.66 8.77 -24.64
CA PRO A 356 8.29 8.97 -23.34
C PRO A 356 8.96 7.66 -22.96
N SER A 357 10.24 7.72 -22.62
CA SER A 357 11.01 6.57 -22.17
C SER A 357 10.27 5.98 -20.97
N ALA A 358 9.66 4.81 -21.14
CA ALA A 358 9.29 4.01 -19.99
C ALA A 358 10.57 3.80 -19.16
N CYS A 359 10.48 3.91 -17.83
CA CYS A 359 11.63 3.70 -16.93
C CYS A 359 12.35 2.39 -17.20
N CYS A 360 11.60 1.39 -17.65
CA CYS A 360 12.13 0.18 -18.24
C CYS A 360 12.29 0.41 -19.74
N VAL A 361 13.53 0.50 -20.20
CA VAL A 361 13.85 0.36 -21.61
C VAL A 361 13.41 -1.05 -22.02
N THR A 362 12.29 -1.16 -22.73
CA THR A 362 11.90 -2.38 -23.44
C THR A 362 12.74 -2.48 -24.72
N ASN A 363 14.06 -2.56 -24.55
CA ASN A 363 14.88 -3.17 -25.56
C ASN A 363 14.73 -4.67 -25.32
N GLU A 364 13.83 -5.28 -26.07
CA GLU A 364 13.77 -6.74 -26.21
C GLU A 364 15.02 -7.17 -26.97
N ASP A 365 16.16 -7.17 -26.28
CA ASP A 365 17.40 -7.66 -26.84
C ASP A 365 17.28 -9.18 -26.99
N ASN A 366 17.62 -9.69 -28.18
CA ASN A 366 17.49 -11.12 -28.49
C ASN A 366 18.34 -11.99 -27.52
N GLU A 367 19.42 -11.42 -26.98
CA GLU A 367 20.26 -12.03 -25.94
C GLU A 367 19.51 -12.26 -24.62
N THR A 368 18.74 -11.26 -24.13
CA THR A 368 17.97 -11.39 -22.89
C THR A 368 16.87 -12.44 -23.01
N LEU A 369 16.18 -12.49 -24.16
CA LEU A 369 15.17 -13.53 -24.44
C LEU A 369 15.80 -14.93 -24.51
N SER A 370 16.98 -15.06 -25.13
CA SER A 370 17.69 -16.34 -25.19
C SER A 370 18.12 -16.82 -23.80
N TRP A 371 18.58 -15.89 -22.95
CA TRP A 371 18.97 -16.18 -21.57
C TRP A 371 17.76 -16.61 -20.71
N GLU A 372 16.64 -15.91 -20.86
CA GLU A 372 15.37 -16.26 -20.18
C GLU A 372 14.89 -17.65 -20.59
N ALA A 373 14.93 -17.98 -21.89
CA ALA A 373 14.53 -19.29 -22.40
C ALA A 373 15.36 -20.44 -21.79
N VAL A 374 16.69 -20.29 -21.74
CA VAL A 374 17.58 -21.29 -21.11
C VAL A 374 17.29 -21.42 -19.61
N MET A 375 17.06 -20.31 -18.90
CA MET A 375 16.72 -20.35 -17.47
C MET A 375 15.37 -21.00 -17.21
N LYS A 376 14.37 -20.74 -18.07
CA LYS A 376 13.06 -21.40 -18.02
C LYS A 376 13.19 -22.90 -18.21
N GLU A 377 13.96 -23.36 -19.18
CA GLU A 377 14.21 -24.79 -19.40
C GLU A 377 14.91 -25.44 -18.20
N ASN A 378 15.96 -24.82 -17.68
CA ASN A 378 16.66 -25.29 -16.48
C ASN A 378 15.72 -25.38 -15.26
N TYR A 379 14.84 -24.39 -15.09
CA TYR A 379 13.85 -24.40 -14.03
C TYR A 379 12.83 -25.54 -14.20
N LEU A 380 12.31 -25.75 -15.42
CA LEU A 380 11.37 -26.82 -15.72
C LEU A 380 11.99 -28.20 -15.49
N VAL A 381 13.24 -28.41 -15.92
CA VAL A 381 13.98 -29.65 -15.66
C VAL A 381 14.14 -29.86 -14.17
N LYS A 382 14.51 -28.83 -13.40
CA LYS A 382 14.66 -28.93 -11.94
C LYS A 382 13.33 -29.20 -11.23
N SER A 383 12.23 -28.61 -11.70
CA SER A 383 10.89 -28.85 -11.18
C SER A 383 10.43 -30.29 -11.43
N ASN A 384 10.62 -30.77 -12.67
CA ASN A 384 10.27 -32.13 -13.07
C ASN A 384 11.15 -33.18 -12.36
N ALA A 385 12.44 -32.91 -12.20
CA ALA A 385 13.35 -33.76 -11.44
C ALA A 385 12.92 -33.87 -9.97
N LYS A 386 12.59 -32.75 -9.31
CA LYS A 386 12.06 -32.77 -7.94
C LYS A 386 10.73 -33.52 -7.81
N ALA A 387 9.84 -33.38 -8.78
CA ALA A 387 8.57 -34.11 -8.80
C ALA A 387 8.80 -35.63 -8.97
N ASN A 388 9.73 -36.01 -9.85
CA ASN A 388 10.10 -37.41 -10.05
C ASN A 388 10.83 -38.00 -8.85
N ASP A 389 11.79 -37.29 -8.25
CA ASP A 389 12.53 -37.72 -7.05
C ASP A 389 11.58 -38.03 -5.89
N ASN A 390 10.60 -37.15 -5.62
CA ASN A 390 9.58 -37.41 -4.60
C ASN A 390 8.73 -38.67 -4.89
N SER A 391 8.43 -38.93 -6.17
CA SER A 391 7.66 -40.11 -6.59
C SER A 391 8.47 -41.40 -6.61
N GLU A 392 9.77 -41.31 -6.92
CA GLU A 392 10.71 -42.42 -7.00
C GLU A 392 11.18 -42.83 -5.61
N GLU A 393 11.38 -41.90 -4.66
CA GLU A 393 11.70 -42.22 -3.27
C GLU A 393 10.57 -43.03 -2.62
N MET A 394 9.30 -42.63 -2.81
CA MET A 394 8.15 -43.41 -2.33
C MET A 394 8.08 -44.79 -2.98
N ARG A 395 8.27 -44.90 -4.30
CA ARG A 395 8.29 -46.19 -5.01
C ARG A 395 9.46 -47.08 -4.59
N HIS A 396 10.61 -46.48 -4.29
CA HIS A 396 11.79 -47.21 -3.83
C HIS A 396 11.60 -47.73 -2.41
N ARG A 397 10.99 -46.94 -1.51
CA ARG A 397 10.60 -47.41 -0.17
C ARG A 397 9.57 -48.54 -0.23
N PHE A 398 8.60 -48.46 -1.14
CA PHE A 398 7.61 -49.54 -1.33
C PHE A 398 8.26 -50.84 -1.81
N ARG A 399 9.16 -50.76 -2.81
CA ARG A 399 9.92 -51.95 -3.27
C ARG A 399 10.83 -52.54 -2.20
N GLN A 400 11.41 -51.70 -1.32
CA GLN A 400 12.18 -52.16 -0.18
C GLN A 400 11.31 -52.85 0.90
N LEU A 401 10.05 -52.45 1.05
CA LEU A 401 9.10 -53.13 1.93
C LEU A 401 8.69 -54.48 1.34
N ASP A 402 8.34 -54.55 0.05
CA ASP A 402 7.99 -55.80 -0.62
C ASP A 402 9.13 -56.83 -0.57
N THR A 403 10.38 -56.39 -0.80
CA THR A 403 11.56 -57.28 -0.70
C THR A 403 11.84 -57.75 0.72
N LYS A 404 11.61 -56.92 1.74
CA LYS A 404 11.73 -57.34 3.15
C LYS A 404 10.61 -58.30 3.56
N VAL A 405 9.38 -58.07 3.10
CA VAL A 405 8.25 -58.98 3.31
C VAL A 405 8.50 -60.32 2.60
N LEU A 406 9.00 -60.30 1.36
CA LEU A 406 9.41 -61.50 0.63
C LEU A 406 10.57 -62.25 1.33
N CYS A 407 11.68 -61.59 1.72
CA CYS A 407 12.80 -62.29 2.39
C CYS A 407 12.38 -62.79 3.80
N SER A 408 11.41 -62.15 4.49
CA SER A 408 10.86 -62.65 5.77
C SER A 408 9.84 -63.80 5.63
N LEU A 409 9.00 -63.79 4.59
CA LEU A 409 8.16 -64.93 4.22
C LEU A 409 9.00 -66.12 3.80
N TRP A 410 10.06 -65.90 3.02
CA TRP A 410 11.00 -66.94 2.63
C TRP A 410 11.78 -67.50 3.84
N GLY A 411 12.18 -66.63 4.78
CA GLY A 411 12.77 -67.04 6.06
C GLY A 411 11.83 -67.82 6.98
N ARG A 412 10.52 -67.52 6.95
CA ARG A 412 9.48 -68.29 7.68
C ARG A 412 9.10 -69.60 6.99
N LEU A 413 9.22 -69.68 5.67
CA LEU A 413 8.94 -70.88 4.90
C LEU A 413 10.04 -71.95 4.99
N GLY A 414 11.17 -71.67 5.64
CA GLY A 414 12.02 -72.71 6.24
C GLY A 414 12.38 -73.87 5.32
N VAL A 415 12.69 -73.62 4.04
CA VAL A 415 13.21 -74.65 3.13
C VAL A 415 14.72 -74.54 3.10
N GLY A 416 15.36 -75.35 3.93
CA GLY A 416 16.80 -75.59 3.86
C GLY A 416 17.18 -76.25 2.53
N GLN A 417 18.25 -75.73 1.92
CA GLN A 417 19.17 -76.42 1.00
C GLN A 417 18.62 -77.60 0.17
N ALA A 418 17.66 -77.33 -0.70
CA ALA A 418 17.42 -78.01 -1.97
C ALA A 418 16.36 -77.18 -2.69
N LEU A 419 16.45 -77.04 -4.02
CA LEU A 419 15.60 -76.16 -4.87
C LEU A 419 16.13 -74.75 -5.18
N GLY A 420 17.43 -74.49 -4.93
CA GLY A 420 18.16 -73.39 -5.59
C GLY A 420 18.23 -73.53 -7.14
N SER A 421 17.76 -74.65 -7.68
CA SER A 421 17.71 -74.92 -9.12
C SER A 421 16.30 -74.89 -9.73
N ILE A 422 15.23 -74.68 -8.95
CA ILE A 422 13.84 -74.79 -9.48
C ILE A 422 13.16 -73.42 -9.72
N VAL A 423 13.58 -72.34 -9.07
CA VAL A 423 13.06 -70.98 -9.40
C VAL A 423 13.78 -70.36 -10.61
N LEU A 424 14.94 -70.89 -11.00
CA LEU A 424 15.67 -70.46 -12.21
C LEU A 424 14.98 -70.87 -13.52
N ILE A 425 13.97 -71.74 -13.49
CA ILE A 425 13.38 -72.30 -14.71
C ILE A 425 12.03 -71.63 -15.07
N THR A 426 11.34 -70.95 -14.15
CA THR A 426 10.02 -70.35 -14.46
C THR A 426 10.03 -68.87 -14.84
N SER A 427 11.15 -68.14 -14.66
CA SER A 427 11.29 -66.76 -15.17
C SER A 427 11.91 -66.67 -16.57
N SER A 428 12.52 -67.76 -17.07
CA SER A 428 13.16 -67.80 -18.40
C SER A 428 12.14 -67.94 -19.55
N GLN A 429 10.87 -68.26 -19.27
CA GLN A 429 9.84 -68.46 -20.32
C GLN A 429 8.83 -67.31 -20.48
N ALA A 430 8.90 -66.24 -19.68
CA ALA A 430 8.04 -65.06 -19.89
C ALA A 430 8.77 -63.85 -20.49
N ALA A 431 10.05 -64.00 -20.86
CA ALA A 431 10.83 -62.97 -21.56
C ALA A 431 10.69 -63.09 -23.09
N VAL A 432 9.45 -63.08 -23.59
CA VAL A 432 9.16 -62.80 -25.00
C VAL A 432 8.00 -61.82 -25.02
N THR A 433 8.32 -60.54 -24.87
CA THR A 433 7.92 -59.44 -25.76
C THR A 433 8.17 -58.09 -25.08
N SER A 434 8.77 -57.18 -25.85
CA SER A 434 8.91 -55.73 -25.63
C SER A 434 10.23 -55.23 -25.00
N PRO A 435 10.98 -54.36 -25.71
CA PRO A 435 12.35 -53.96 -25.35
C PRO A 435 12.36 -52.72 -24.46
N GLY A 436 12.99 -52.81 -23.28
CA GLY A 436 13.21 -51.63 -22.45
C GLY A 436 13.39 -51.90 -20.97
N THR A 437 14.36 -52.74 -20.58
CA THR A 437 14.69 -52.95 -19.16
C THR A 437 16.19 -52.88 -18.93
N LYS A 438 16.61 -51.82 -18.24
CA LYS A 438 17.97 -51.65 -17.69
C LYS A 438 18.14 -52.55 -16.46
N ASN A 439 19.36 -53.08 -16.33
CA ASN A 439 19.95 -53.87 -15.24
C ASN A 439 19.14 -54.03 -13.94
N VAL A 440 18.77 -55.26 -13.63
CA VAL A 440 18.26 -55.70 -12.31
C VAL A 440 19.47 -56.03 -11.41
N PRO A 441 19.64 -55.40 -10.24
CA PRO A 441 20.65 -55.82 -9.27
C PRO A 441 20.22 -57.10 -8.54
N LEU A 442 21.11 -58.10 -8.50
CA LEU A 442 20.94 -59.34 -7.77
C LEU A 442 21.31 -59.09 -6.28
N TYR A 443 20.35 -59.22 -5.36
CA TYR A 443 20.63 -59.13 -3.91
C TYR A 443 20.68 -60.52 -3.29
N ILE A 444 21.85 -60.89 -2.74
CA ILE A 444 22.06 -62.13 -2.00
C ILE A 444 21.79 -61.84 -0.50
N CYS A 445 20.71 -62.39 0.07
CA CYS A 445 20.46 -62.36 1.53
C CYS A 445 21.54 -63.24 2.20
N SER A 446 22.59 -62.66 2.80
CA SER A 446 23.62 -63.39 3.58
C SER A 446 23.33 -63.28 5.08
N GLY A 447 23.04 -64.42 5.72
CA GLY A 447 22.76 -64.50 7.15
C GLY A 447 24.05 -64.59 7.99
N LYS A 448 24.23 -63.66 8.93
CA LYS A 448 25.15 -63.82 10.06
C LYS A 448 24.44 -63.45 11.36
N GLY A 449 24.50 -64.38 12.32
CA GLY A 449 23.96 -64.26 13.68
C GLY A 449 24.77 -63.31 14.59
N PRO A 450 24.35 -63.14 15.86
CA PRO A 450 24.56 -61.93 16.63
C PRO A 450 25.86 -61.94 17.43
N GLN A 451 26.60 -60.83 17.44
CA GLN A 451 27.55 -60.51 18.50
C GLN A 451 27.52 -59.01 18.83
N SER A 452 27.48 -58.75 20.14
CA SER A 452 27.27 -57.48 20.82
C SER A 452 28.57 -56.90 21.39
N SER A 453 28.61 -55.56 21.51
CA SER A 453 29.48 -54.72 22.37
C SER A 453 30.97 -54.60 21.95
N SER A 454 31.68 -53.46 21.99
CA SER A 454 31.49 -52.17 22.68
C SER A 454 32.44 -51.07 22.13
N ASN A 455 32.05 -49.80 22.39
CA ASN A 455 32.84 -48.58 22.67
C ASN A 455 33.43 -47.66 21.56
N SER A 456 32.61 -46.64 21.21
CA SER A 456 32.77 -45.18 21.48
C SER A 456 33.76 -44.28 20.67
N PRO A 457 33.48 -42.96 20.57
CA PRO A 457 33.75 -42.13 19.38
C PRO A 457 34.83 -41.04 19.58
N THR A 458 35.35 -40.49 18.47
CA THR A 458 36.21 -39.30 18.46
C THR A 458 35.64 -38.19 17.58
N SER A 459 35.30 -37.09 18.25
CA SER A 459 35.10 -35.74 17.72
C SER A 459 36.42 -35.08 17.34
N PHE A 460 36.48 -34.29 16.26
CA PHE A 460 37.47 -33.21 16.12
C PHE A 460 36.94 -32.04 15.27
N TYR A 461 37.07 -30.84 15.84
CA TYR A 461 36.82 -29.50 15.30
C TYR A 461 37.88 -29.06 14.27
N ARG A 462 37.47 -28.23 13.29
CA ARG A 462 38.27 -27.18 12.61
C ARG A 462 37.29 -26.34 11.76
N GLY A 463 37.14 -25.03 11.85
CA GLY A 463 38.08 -23.97 12.20
C GLY A 463 38.05 -22.98 11.03
N GLU A 464 37.37 -21.86 11.23
CA GLU A 464 37.21 -20.76 10.26
C GLU A 464 38.55 -20.14 9.84
N ASN A 465 38.62 -19.78 8.56
CA ASN A 465 39.17 -18.52 8.05
C ASN A 465 38.48 -18.21 6.72
#